data_AF-A0A9D7Y5W7-F1
#
_entry.id   AF-A0A9D7Y5W7-F1
#
_cell.length_a   1.000
_cell.length_b   1.000
_cell.length_c   1.000
_cell.angle_alpha   90.00
_cell.angle_beta   90.00
_cell.angle_gamma   90.00
#
_symmetry.space_group_name_H-M   'P 1'
#
loop_
_entity.id
_entity.type
_entity.pdbx_description
1 polymer ?
#
loop_
_entity_poly.entity_id
_entity_poly.type
_entity_poly.pdbx_seq_one_letter_code
_entity_poly.pdbx_strand_id
1 'polypeptide(L)'
;MNNPNIKTNKLVFLAFFALSFYCLGNTMMVHYYNYPTFDKILENIEPAMQLFNSRLIILNYIPKFLLFLTSIALLKYSSTDLSRRAIWFSIIVIGISVLALFCFIIPIHSSLPETGFTTAIQKQLIDLSLLTQVLTLAVQSLLAIYLLDFNLKEQQLFGRWLFIITAALIFYLAGGDYADKFINYYIWEIVGQQDWVAYRNVETPFVLFYVLPAFLPIIFLFLMIWKRPKSIPRISVFICLLIELFVLFVTGSYFVPKIQAPLSQIYSVDLIHELIKNDFLLRGIPLVILIITTIYMFLRVEENTIFVKKKE
;
A
#
# COMPACT_ATOMS: atom_id res chain seq x y z
N MET A 1 13.54 -23.81 22.58
CA MET A 1 14.57 -22.78 22.81
C MET A 1 14.52 -21.76 21.67
N ASN A 2 14.24 -20.48 21.96
CA ASN A 2 14.14 -19.41 20.96
C ASN A 2 15.56 -19.01 20.49
N ASN A 3 15.96 -19.38 19.28
CA ASN A 3 17.20 -18.90 18.68
C ASN A 3 17.00 -17.43 18.25
N PRO A 4 17.70 -16.45 18.84
CA PRO A 4 17.51 -15.03 18.53
C PRO A 4 17.73 -14.71 17.04
N ASN A 5 18.60 -15.47 16.34
CA ASN A 5 18.83 -15.31 14.90
C ASN A 5 17.60 -15.64 14.04
N ILE A 6 16.70 -16.53 14.48
CA ILE A 6 15.50 -16.90 13.71
C ILE A 6 14.42 -15.81 13.81
N LYS A 7 14.26 -15.19 14.99
CA LYS A 7 13.27 -14.11 15.19
C LYS A 7 13.63 -12.85 14.41
N THR A 8 14.90 -12.44 14.42
CA THR A 8 15.38 -11.28 13.66
C THR A 8 15.14 -11.45 12.16
N ASN A 9 15.22 -12.69 11.68
CA ASN A 9 15.05 -13.01 10.27
C ASN A 9 13.61 -12.79 9.76
N LYS A 10 12.64 -13.30 10.52
CA LYS A 10 11.22 -13.14 10.20
C LYS A 10 10.76 -11.68 10.17
N LEU A 11 11.31 -10.85 11.05
CA LEU A 11 10.97 -9.42 11.10
C LEU A 11 11.47 -8.68 9.86
N VAL A 12 12.69 -8.97 9.39
CA VAL A 12 13.23 -8.36 8.16
C VAL A 12 12.41 -8.80 6.95
N PHE A 13 12.03 -10.08 6.88
CA PHE A 13 11.20 -10.56 5.80
C PHE A 13 9.77 -10.01 5.83
N LEU A 14 9.16 -9.94 7.01
CA LEU A 14 7.88 -9.26 7.19
C LEU A 14 7.95 -7.81 6.73
N ALA A 15 8.99 -7.07 7.14
CA ALA A 15 9.17 -5.67 6.75
C ALA A 15 9.30 -5.54 5.22
N PHE A 16 10.11 -6.38 4.59
CA PHE A 16 10.22 -6.45 3.13
C PHE A 16 8.88 -6.74 2.46
N PHE A 17 8.14 -7.75 2.94
CA PHE A 17 6.85 -8.14 2.38
C PHE A 17 5.82 -7.01 2.52
N ALA A 18 5.66 -6.49 3.73
CA ALA A 18 4.73 -5.40 4.03
C ALA A 18 5.05 -4.14 3.22
N LEU A 19 6.32 -3.72 3.18
CA LEU A 19 6.75 -2.54 2.43
C LEU A 19 6.58 -2.71 0.92
N SER A 20 6.79 -3.91 0.36
CA SER A 20 6.59 -4.17 -1.07
C SER A 20 5.15 -3.85 -1.49
N PHE A 21 4.18 -4.37 -0.74
CA PHE A 21 2.76 -4.15 -1.03
C PHE A 21 2.30 -2.75 -0.64
N TYR A 22 2.70 -2.24 0.52
CA TYR A 22 2.38 -0.88 0.94
C TYR A 22 2.86 0.16 -0.09
N CYS A 23 4.12 0.07 -0.53
CA CYS A 23 4.67 1.00 -1.51
C CYS A 23 3.97 0.89 -2.86
N LEU A 24 3.59 -0.34 -3.28
CA LEU A 24 2.81 -0.56 -4.49
C LEU A 24 1.44 0.10 -4.38
N GLY A 25 0.67 -0.16 -3.33
CA GLY A 25 -0.67 0.44 -3.15
C GLY A 25 -0.65 1.97 -3.10
N ASN A 26 0.31 2.54 -2.38
CA ASN A 26 0.48 4.00 -2.33
C ASN A 26 0.85 4.58 -3.71
N THR A 27 1.77 3.93 -4.43
CA THR A 27 2.19 4.36 -5.77
C THR A 27 1.07 4.22 -6.80
N MET A 28 0.22 3.20 -6.68
CA MET A 28 -0.95 3.02 -7.56
C MET A 28 -1.93 4.17 -7.38
N MET A 29 -2.18 4.62 -6.14
CA MET A 29 -2.99 5.81 -5.87
C MET A 29 -2.38 7.07 -6.50
N VAL A 30 -1.08 7.29 -6.29
CA VAL A 30 -0.41 8.46 -6.86
C VAL A 30 -0.49 8.46 -8.39
N HIS A 31 -0.18 7.33 -9.01
CA HIS A 31 -0.11 7.22 -10.47
C HIS A 31 -1.48 7.24 -11.15
N TYR A 32 -2.46 6.50 -10.63
CA TYR A 32 -3.76 6.33 -11.28
C TYR A 32 -4.85 7.26 -10.77
N TYR A 33 -4.65 7.94 -9.64
CA TYR A 33 -5.63 8.87 -9.07
C TYR A 33 -5.09 10.30 -8.96
N ASN A 34 -3.94 10.51 -8.32
CA ASN A 34 -3.42 11.87 -8.11
C ASN A 34 -2.97 12.55 -9.40
N TYR A 35 -2.05 11.95 -10.16
CA TYR A 35 -1.56 12.60 -11.38
C TYR A 35 -2.68 12.87 -12.41
N PRO A 36 -3.67 11.98 -12.61
CA PRO A 36 -4.77 12.28 -13.52
C PRO A 36 -5.71 13.41 -13.05
N THR A 37 -5.74 13.73 -11.75
CA THR A 37 -6.69 14.72 -11.20
C THR A 37 -6.09 16.11 -11.02
N PHE A 38 -4.78 16.22 -10.83
CA PHE A 38 -4.13 17.48 -10.45
C PHE A 38 -4.12 18.56 -11.54
N ASP A 39 -4.27 18.21 -12.81
CA ASP A 39 -4.41 19.20 -13.89
C ASP A 39 -5.73 19.98 -13.83
N LYS A 40 -6.67 19.54 -12.97
CA LYS A 40 -7.95 20.21 -12.71
C LYS A 40 -7.90 21.21 -11.56
N ILE A 41 -6.80 21.26 -10.82
CA ILE A 41 -6.62 22.22 -9.71
C ILE A 41 -6.01 23.49 -10.31
N LEU A 42 -6.84 24.51 -10.52
CA LEU A 42 -6.44 25.81 -11.07
C LEU A 42 -6.30 26.85 -9.95
N GLU A 43 -7.29 26.89 -9.05
CA GLU A 43 -7.24 27.65 -7.81
C GLU A 43 -6.38 26.91 -6.78
N ASN A 44 -5.59 27.67 -6.01
CA ASN A 44 -4.80 27.14 -4.90
C ASN A 44 -3.81 26.01 -5.29
N ILE A 45 -3.30 26.03 -6.53
CA ILE A 45 -2.37 25.01 -7.01
C ILE A 45 -1.09 24.95 -6.18
N GLU A 46 -0.51 26.09 -5.83
CA GLU A 46 0.72 26.18 -5.03
C GLU A 46 0.56 25.46 -3.67
N PRO A 47 -0.40 25.83 -2.79
CA PRO A 47 -0.57 25.14 -1.51
C PRO A 47 -0.97 23.67 -1.66
N ALA A 48 -1.75 23.31 -2.70
CA ALA A 48 -2.10 21.91 -2.97
C ALA A 48 -0.85 21.07 -3.30
N MET A 49 0.05 21.60 -4.15
CA MET A 49 1.28 20.92 -4.53
C MET A 49 2.31 20.88 -3.39
N GLN A 50 2.39 21.92 -2.55
CA GLN A 50 3.22 21.90 -1.34
C GLN A 50 2.77 20.80 -0.36
N LEU A 51 1.46 20.70 -0.12
CA LEU A 51 0.89 19.64 0.71
C LEU A 51 1.17 18.26 0.10
N PHE A 52 0.92 18.07 -1.19
CA PHE A 52 1.18 16.83 -1.89
C PHE A 52 2.64 16.38 -1.72
N ASN A 53 3.59 17.27 -2.02
CA ASN A 53 5.02 16.95 -1.96
C ASN A 53 5.46 16.60 -0.52
N SER A 54 5.08 17.42 0.46
CA SER A 54 5.46 17.19 1.86
C SER A 54 4.93 15.85 2.41
N ARG A 55 3.70 15.48 2.06
CA ARG A 55 3.10 14.21 2.49
C ARG A 55 3.70 13.01 1.77
N LEU A 56 4.05 13.14 0.48
CA LEU A 56 4.71 12.06 -0.27
C LEU A 56 6.07 11.66 0.29
N ILE A 57 6.84 12.60 0.85
CA ILE A 57 8.11 12.28 1.51
C ILE A 57 7.91 11.20 2.57
N ILE A 58 6.92 11.39 3.43
CA ILE A 58 6.65 10.50 4.57
C ILE A 58 5.94 9.23 4.11
N LEU A 59 4.94 9.35 3.25
CA LEU A 59 4.04 8.24 2.93
C LEU A 59 4.54 7.36 1.79
N ASN A 60 5.46 7.85 0.96
CA ASN A 60 5.92 7.17 -0.24
C ASN A 60 7.45 7.03 -0.30
N TYR A 61 8.20 8.14 -0.17
CA TYR A 61 9.65 8.12 -0.44
C TYR A 61 10.43 7.39 0.66
N ILE A 62 10.18 7.72 1.93
CA ILE A 62 10.80 7.05 3.07
C ILE A 62 10.51 5.54 3.04
N PRO A 63 9.24 5.08 2.88
CA PRO A 63 8.93 3.66 2.74
C PRO A 63 9.66 2.95 1.60
N LYS A 64 9.82 3.58 0.42
CA LYS A 64 10.59 3.02 -0.69
C LYS A 64 12.07 2.88 -0.36
N PHE A 65 12.65 3.88 0.30
CA PHE A 65 14.03 3.78 0.76
C PHE A 65 14.20 2.68 1.82
N LEU A 66 13.26 2.55 2.76
CA LEU A 66 13.23 1.45 3.73
C LEU A 66 13.06 0.09 3.04
N LEU A 67 12.28 0.01 1.96
CA LEU A 67 12.15 -1.21 1.16
C LEU A 67 13.48 -1.61 0.52
N PHE A 68 14.25 -0.63 0.02
CA PHE A 68 15.60 -0.87 -0.48
C PHE A 68 16.53 -1.38 0.63
N LEU A 69 16.55 -0.73 1.80
CA LEU A 69 17.37 -1.18 2.93
C LEU A 69 16.99 -2.57 3.44
N THR A 70 15.69 -2.87 3.51
CA THR A 70 15.23 -4.21 3.94
C THR A 70 15.56 -5.28 2.90
N SER A 71 15.53 -4.96 1.60
CA SER A 71 16.00 -5.84 0.53
C SER A 71 17.48 -6.20 0.69
N ILE A 72 18.33 -5.22 1.04
CA ILE A 72 19.76 -5.47 1.36
C ILE A 72 19.89 -6.31 2.63
N ALA A 73 19.11 -6.00 3.67
CA ALA A 73 19.18 -6.72 4.93
C ALA A 73 18.84 -8.21 4.77
N LEU A 74 17.94 -8.58 3.84
CA LEU A 74 17.62 -9.97 3.53
C LEU A 74 18.82 -10.81 3.07
N LEU A 75 19.85 -10.21 2.45
CA LEU A 75 21.04 -10.94 2.01
C LEU A 75 21.74 -11.64 3.19
N LYS A 76 21.79 -11.00 4.36
CA LYS A 76 22.42 -11.55 5.58
C LYS A 76 21.79 -12.86 6.03
N TYR A 77 20.55 -13.09 5.62
CA TYR A 77 19.68 -14.12 6.15
C TYR A 77 19.36 -15.23 5.17
N SER A 78 19.72 -15.04 3.89
CA SER A 78 19.51 -16.00 2.82
C SER A 78 20.41 -17.23 2.94
N SER A 79 19.78 -18.41 3.06
CA SER A 79 20.46 -19.70 3.23
C SER A 79 20.76 -20.44 1.92
N THR A 80 20.02 -20.16 0.84
CA THR A 80 20.15 -20.89 -0.44
C THR A 80 20.61 -19.97 -1.58
N ASP A 81 21.37 -20.53 -2.53
CA ASP A 81 21.84 -19.79 -3.71
C ASP A 81 20.68 -19.21 -4.55
N LEU A 82 19.60 -19.98 -4.71
CA LEU A 82 18.40 -19.53 -5.41
C LEU A 82 17.76 -18.30 -4.73
N SER A 83 17.62 -18.33 -3.40
CA SER A 83 17.09 -17.18 -2.64
C SER A 83 18.01 -15.95 -2.73
N ARG A 84 19.34 -16.16 -2.75
CA ARG A 84 20.32 -15.07 -2.91
C ARG A 84 20.20 -14.39 -4.25
N ARG A 85 20.07 -15.14 -5.34
CA ARG A 85 19.89 -14.57 -6.69
C ARG A 85 18.60 -13.75 -6.77
N ALA A 86 17.50 -14.25 -6.20
CA ALA A 86 16.24 -13.51 -6.14
C ALA A 86 16.35 -12.21 -5.33
N ILE A 87 17.06 -12.23 -4.20
CA ILE A 87 17.28 -11.02 -3.38
C ILE A 87 18.20 -10.02 -4.11
N TRP A 88 19.25 -10.47 -4.78
CA TRP A 88 20.09 -9.58 -5.60
C TRP A 88 19.30 -8.91 -6.72
N PHE A 89 18.47 -9.69 -7.43
CA PHE A 89 17.57 -9.15 -8.44
C PHE A 89 16.60 -8.12 -7.83
N SER A 90 16.03 -8.42 -6.66
CA SER A 90 15.19 -7.47 -5.92
C SER A 90 15.92 -6.16 -5.60
N ILE A 91 17.15 -6.22 -5.08
CA ILE A 91 17.97 -5.03 -4.76
C ILE A 91 18.22 -4.17 -6.00
N ILE A 92 18.49 -4.80 -7.15
CA ILE A 92 18.70 -4.07 -8.41
C ILE A 92 17.39 -3.39 -8.85
N VAL A 93 16.27 -4.12 -8.85
CA VAL A 93 14.97 -3.60 -9.29
C VAL A 93 14.50 -2.44 -8.41
N ILE A 94 14.53 -2.58 -7.08
CA ILE A 94 14.15 -1.50 -6.17
C ILE A 94 15.20 -0.37 -6.17
N GLY A 95 16.47 -0.67 -6.41
CA GLY A 95 17.53 0.33 -6.61
C GLY A 95 17.26 1.24 -7.81
N ILE A 96 16.82 0.69 -8.95
CA ILE A 96 16.38 1.48 -10.11
C ILE A 96 15.22 2.40 -9.74
N SER A 97 14.24 1.88 -8.99
CA SER A 97 13.09 2.67 -8.54
C SER A 97 13.50 3.84 -7.63
N VAL A 98 14.37 3.59 -6.66
CA VAL A 98 14.87 4.60 -5.73
C VAL A 98 15.75 5.63 -6.44
N LEU A 99 16.64 5.21 -7.34
CA LEU A 99 17.44 6.13 -8.15
C LEU A 99 16.56 7.03 -9.01
N ALA A 100 15.57 6.46 -9.71
CA ALA A 100 14.65 7.24 -10.53
C ALA A 100 13.81 8.23 -9.69
N LEU A 101 13.42 7.81 -8.49
CA LEU A 101 12.71 8.65 -7.53
C LEU A 101 13.54 9.89 -7.16
N PHE A 102 14.80 9.71 -6.75
CA PHE A 102 15.69 10.80 -6.34
C PHE A 102 16.16 11.68 -7.50
N CYS A 103 16.48 11.09 -8.65
CA CYS A 103 17.06 11.82 -9.76
C CYS A 103 16.03 12.52 -10.65
N PHE A 104 14.79 12.03 -10.71
CA PHE A 104 13.79 12.54 -11.67
C PHE A 104 12.48 12.95 -11.00
N ILE A 105 11.85 12.08 -10.19
CA ILE A 105 10.50 12.36 -9.65
C ILE A 105 10.53 13.45 -8.57
N ILE A 106 11.44 13.35 -7.58
CA ILE A 106 11.55 14.33 -6.49
C ILE A 106 11.85 15.74 -7.02
N PRO A 107 12.79 15.94 -7.96
CA PRO A 107 13.00 17.26 -8.57
C PRO A 107 11.74 17.83 -9.21
N ILE A 108 11.00 17.02 -9.99
CA ILE A 108 9.74 17.47 -10.60
C ILE A 108 8.74 17.86 -9.52
N HIS A 109 8.49 16.99 -8.54
CA HIS A 109 7.55 17.25 -7.45
C HIS A 109 7.91 18.49 -6.62
N SER A 110 9.20 18.76 -6.43
CA SER A 110 9.68 19.94 -5.69
C SER A 110 9.45 21.24 -6.46
N SER A 111 9.41 21.18 -7.79
CA SER A 111 9.12 22.34 -8.65
C SER A 111 7.63 22.60 -8.89
N LEU A 112 6.75 21.66 -8.55
CA LEU A 112 5.30 21.77 -8.79
C LEU A 112 4.63 22.99 -8.14
N PRO A 113 5.00 23.43 -6.92
CA PRO A 113 4.40 24.63 -6.33
C PRO A 113 4.60 25.89 -7.18
N GLU A 114 5.74 26.00 -7.87
CA GLU A 114 6.10 27.16 -8.69
C GLU A 114 5.63 27.02 -10.14
N THR A 115 5.74 25.80 -10.69
CA THR A 115 5.49 25.53 -12.12
C THR A 115 4.05 25.09 -12.42
N GLY A 116 3.30 24.70 -11.39
CA GLY A 116 1.97 24.10 -11.52
C GLY A 116 2.00 22.69 -12.13
N PHE A 117 0.82 22.15 -12.41
CA PHE A 117 0.62 20.79 -12.92
C PHE A 117 0.10 20.82 -14.37
N THR A 118 0.99 21.13 -15.30
CA THR A 118 0.65 21.21 -16.74
C THR A 118 0.46 19.82 -17.36
N THR A 119 -0.21 19.74 -18.51
CA THR A 119 -0.37 18.49 -19.28
C THR A 119 0.98 17.84 -19.64
N ALA A 120 2.01 18.65 -19.90
CA ALA A 120 3.35 18.13 -20.20
C ALA A 120 3.98 17.45 -18.97
N ILE A 121 3.89 18.10 -17.80
CA ILE A 121 4.38 17.56 -16.52
C ILE A 121 3.59 16.31 -16.14
N GLN A 122 2.26 16.34 -16.29
CA GLN A 122 1.39 15.20 -16.06
C GLN A 122 1.82 13.98 -16.87
N LYS A 123 1.97 14.14 -18.19
CA LYS A 123 2.41 13.06 -19.08
C LYS A 123 3.79 12.54 -18.66
N GLN A 124 4.74 13.44 -18.40
CA GLN A 124 6.07 13.08 -17.95
C GLN A 124 6.05 12.25 -16.66
N LEU A 125 5.27 12.66 -15.65
CA LEU A 125 5.14 11.95 -14.37
C LEU A 125 4.44 10.60 -14.53
N ILE A 126 3.40 10.51 -15.37
CA ILE A 126 2.72 9.24 -15.67
C ILE A 126 3.70 8.26 -16.31
N ASP A 127 4.38 8.65 -17.39
CA ASP A 127 5.31 7.77 -18.11
C ASP A 127 6.47 7.31 -17.21
N LEU A 128 7.09 8.26 -16.49
CA LEU A 128 8.20 7.99 -15.58
C LEU A 128 7.77 7.10 -14.40
N SER A 129 6.61 7.39 -13.80
CA SER A 129 6.09 6.64 -12.66
C SER A 129 5.68 5.23 -13.06
N LEU A 130 5.08 5.03 -14.23
CA LEU A 130 4.69 3.71 -14.70
C LEU A 130 5.93 2.80 -14.79
N LEU A 131 6.96 3.26 -15.50
CA LEU A 131 8.14 2.45 -15.79
C LEU A 131 9.02 2.23 -14.57
N THR A 132 9.26 3.28 -13.78
CA THR A 132 10.26 3.26 -12.71
C THR A 132 9.70 2.99 -11.33
N GLN A 133 8.39 3.17 -11.13
CA GLN A 133 7.75 2.98 -9.82
C GLN A 133 6.73 1.84 -9.85
N VAL A 134 5.72 1.90 -10.72
CA VAL A 134 4.64 0.90 -10.74
C VAL A 134 5.17 -0.47 -11.13
N LEU A 135 5.86 -0.59 -12.27
CA LEU A 135 6.36 -1.87 -12.76
C LEU A 135 7.44 -2.46 -11.84
N THR A 136 8.35 -1.64 -11.32
CA THR A 136 9.41 -2.10 -10.41
C THR A 136 8.83 -2.60 -9.08
N LEU A 137 7.83 -1.90 -8.51
CA LEU A 137 7.15 -2.33 -7.29
C LEU A 137 6.23 -3.53 -7.50
N ALA A 138 5.66 -3.68 -8.70
CA ALA A 138 4.91 -4.88 -9.06
C ALA A 138 5.85 -6.11 -9.09
N VAL A 139 7.00 -6.00 -9.74
CA VAL A 139 8.05 -7.04 -9.74
C VAL A 139 8.50 -7.33 -8.32
N GLN A 140 8.74 -6.30 -7.51
CA GLN A 140 9.13 -6.43 -6.11
C GLN A 140 8.09 -7.19 -5.27
N SER A 141 6.81 -6.90 -5.49
CA SER A 141 5.68 -7.57 -4.81
C SER A 141 5.55 -9.04 -5.24
N LEU A 142 5.77 -9.33 -6.53
CA LEU A 142 5.81 -10.71 -7.03
C LEU A 142 6.99 -11.50 -6.43
N LEU A 143 8.16 -10.88 -6.26
CA LEU A 143 9.30 -11.49 -5.57
C LEU A 143 8.98 -11.75 -4.10
N ALA A 144 8.28 -10.83 -3.42
CA ALA A 144 7.83 -11.04 -2.05
C ALA A 144 6.86 -12.23 -1.91
N ILE A 145 5.91 -12.38 -2.84
CA ILE A 145 5.04 -13.56 -2.93
C ILE A 145 5.86 -14.82 -3.15
N TYR A 146 6.77 -14.82 -4.13
CA TYR A 146 7.61 -15.97 -4.46
C TYR A 146 8.42 -16.45 -3.26
N LEU A 147 9.09 -15.53 -2.55
CA LEU A 147 9.87 -15.84 -1.37
C LEU A 147 8.99 -16.36 -0.22
N LEU A 148 7.78 -15.83 -0.04
CA LEU A 148 6.88 -16.27 1.01
C LEU A 148 6.27 -17.65 0.68
N ASP A 149 5.86 -17.88 -0.56
CA ASP A 149 5.37 -19.19 -1.02
C ASP A 149 6.43 -20.28 -0.83
N PHE A 150 7.68 -19.95 -1.18
CA PHE A 150 8.82 -20.84 -0.98
C PHE A 150 9.07 -21.16 0.51
N ASN A 151 8.94 -20.16 1.39
CA ASN A 151 9.09 -20.34 2.85
C ASN A 151 7.98 -21.19 3.48
N LEU A 152 6.78 -21.15 2.89
CA LEU A 152 5.59 -21.82 3.39
C LEU A 152 5.29 -23.13 2.67
N LYS A 153 6.24 -23.70 1.91
CA LYS A 153 5.99 -24.81 0.98
C LYS A 153 5.36 -26.06 1.64
N GLU A 154 5.67 -26.31 2.91
CA GLU A 154 5.14 -27.43 3.70
C GLU A 154 3.69 -27.23 4.20
N GLN A 155 3.18 -26.00 4.13
CA GLN A 155 1.77 -25.71 4.43
C GLN A 155 0.89 -26.17 3.28
N GLN A 156 -0.35 -26.57 3.59
CA GLN A 156 -1.34 -26.96 2.58
C GLN A 156 -1.51 -25.84 1.53
N LEU A 157 -1.33 -26.20 0.25
CA LEU A 157 -1.29 -25.27 -0.88
C LEU A 157 -2.41 -24.22 -0.84
N PHE A 158 -3.66 -24.66 -0.70
CA PHE A 158 -4.82 -23.75 -0.72
C PHE A 158 -4.78 -22.74 0.43
N GLY A 159 -4.53 -23.20 1.66
CA GLY A 159 -4.50 -22.30 2.81
C GLY A 159 -3.28 -21.38 2.83
N ARG A 160 -2.15 -21.84 2.31
CA ARG A 160 -0.96 -21.03 2.09
C ARG A 160 -1.27 -19.83 1.18
N TRP A 161 -1.84 -20.09 0.00
CA TRP A 161 -2.17 -19.02 -0.94
C TRP A 161 -3.25 -18.07 -0.41
N LEU A 162 -4.27 -18.58 0.28
CA LEU A 162 -5.25 -17.73 0.95
C LEU A 162 -4.58 -16.74 1.91
N PHE A 163 -3.66 -17.22 2.74
CA PHE A 163 -2.92 -16.35 3.67
C PHE A 163 -2.04 -15.34 2.93
N ILE A 164 -1.24 -15.79 1.96
CA ILE A 164 -0.31 -14.92 1.20
C ILE A 164 -1.07 -13.79 0.51
N ILE A 165 -2.14 -14.11 -0.20
CA ILE A 165 -2.94 -13.14 -0.95
C ILE A 165 -3.65 -12.18 0.02
N THR A 166 -4.22 -12.69 1.12
CA THR A 166 -4.89 -11.85 2.12
C THR A 166 -3.89 -10.87 2.74
N ALA A 167 -2.71 -11.33 3.16
CA ALA A 167 -1.69 -10.46 3.73
C ALA A 167 -1.19 -9.41 2.72
N ALA A 168 -0.95 -9.83 1.47
CA ALA A 168 -0.57 -8.94 0.37
C ALA A 168 -1.59 -7.83 0.16
N LEU A 169 -2.89 -8.18 0.09
CA LEU A 169 -3.98 -7.23 -0.10
C LEU A 169 -4.09 -6.25 1.08
N ILE A 170 -4.01 -6.73 2.33
CA ILE A 170 -4.10 -5.85 3.50
C ILE A 170 -2.97 -4.80 3.49
N PHE A 171 -1.73 -5.20 3.23
CA PHE A 171 -0.61 -4.24 3.15
C PHE A 171 -0.71 -3.32 1.94
N TYR A 172 -1.20 -3.83 0.80
CA TYR A 172 -1.46 -3.04 -0.40
C TYR A 172 -2.50 -1.94 -0.13
N LEU A 173 -3.63 -2.34 0.44
CA LEU A 173 -4.73 -1.44 0.79
C LEU A 173 -4.30 -0.42 1.84
N ALA A 174 -3.47 -0.81 2.81
CA ALA A 174 -2.90 0.13 3.75
C ALA A 174 -2.18 1.28 3.02
N GLY A 175 -1.29 0.97 2.08
CA GLY A 175 -0.58 1.98 1.30
C GLY A 175 -1.48 2.94 0.54
N GLY A 176 -2.51 2.41 -0.13
CA GLY A 176 -3.48 3.22 -0.87
C GLY A 176 -4.39 4.05 0.04
N ASP A 177 -4.84 3.48 1.16
CA ASP A 177 -5.69 4.13 2.15
C ASP A 177 -4.98 5.30 2.83
N TYR A 178 -3.69 5.14 3.16
CA TYR A 178 -2.87 6.23 3.68
C TYR A 178 -2.70 7.36 2.65
N ALA A 179 -2.59 7.06 1.35
CA ALA A 179 -2.58 8.10 0.32
C ALA A 179 -3.90 8.86 0.31
N ASP A 180 -5.03 8.15 0.34
CA ASP A 180 -6.35 8.80 0.30
C ASP A 180 -6.59 9.70 1.52
N LYS A 181 -6.39 9.16 2.73
CA LYS A 181 -6.68 9.88 3.98
C LYS A 181 -5.74 11.03 4.29
N PHE A 182 -4.45 10.90 3.97
CA PHE A 182 -3.43 11.85 4.41
C PHE A 182 -2.89 12.75 3.31
N ILE A 183 -3.23 12.46 2.05
CA ILE A 183 -2.94 13.32 0.90
C ILE A 183 -4.25 13.87 0.34
N ASN A 184 -5.11 12.99 -0.17
CA ASN A 184 -6.28 13.44 -0.95
C ASN A 184 -7.23 14.27 -0.11
N TYR A 185 -7.62 13.82 1.07
CA TYR A 185 -8.64 14.55 1.85
C TYR A 185 -8.18 15.96 2.25
N TYR A 186 -6.90 16.12 2.57
CA TYR A 186 -6.33 17.43 2.86
C TYR A 186 -6.16 18.29 1.59
N ILE A 187 -5.91 17.67 0.43
CA ILE A 187 -5.96 18.39 -0.86
C ILE A 187 -7.40 18.84 -1.13
N TRP A 188 -8.41 18.06 -0.77
CA TRP A 188 -9.82 18.41 -0.98
C TRP A 188 -10.24 19.66 -0.21
N GLU A 189 -9.64 19.92 0.96
CA GLU A 189 -9.84 21.17 1.70
C GLU A 189 -9.26 22.39 0.96
N ILE A 190 -8.23 22.19 0.13
CA ILE A 190 -7.50 23.25 -0.57
C ILE A 190 -8.09 23.53 -1.96
N VAL A 191 -8.58 22.50 -2.65
CA VAL A 191 -9.17 22.62 -3.99
C VAL A 191 -10.29 23.66 -3.97
N GLY A 192 -10.22 24.61 -4.89
CA GLY A 192 -11.21 25.66 -5.04
C GLY A 192 -12.61 25.11 -5.38
N GLN A 193 -13.65 25.80 -4.91
CA GLN A 193 -15.03 25.39 -5.16
C GLN A 193 -15.36 25.30 -6.66
N GLN A 194 -14.75 26.17 -7.48
CA GLN A 194 -14.96 26.21 -8.94
C GLN A 194 -14.37 24.97 -9.64
N ASP A 195 -13.24 24.48 -9.14
CA ASP A 195 -12.51 23.34 -9.71
C ASP A 195 -13.07 22.00 -9.23
N TRP A 196 -13.81 22.00 -8.12
CA TRP A 196 -14.17 20.79 -7.38
C TRP A 196 -14.80 19.69 -8.23
N VAL A 197 -15.86 20.00 -9.00
CA VAL A 197 -16.59 18.97 -9.77
C VAL A 197 -15.70 18.40 -10.88
N ALA A 198 -14.90 19.25 -11.54
CA ALA A 198 -13.97 18.81 -12.58
C ALA A 198 -12.85 17.94 -11.99
N TYR A 199 -12.32 18.32 -10.84
CA TYR A 199 -11.32 17.57 -10.09
C TYR A 199 -11.86 16.22 -9.57
N ARG A 200 -13.05 16.22 -8.96
CA ARG A 200 -13.62 15.06 -8.26
C ARG A 200 -14.12 13.97 -9.19
N ASN A 201 -14.56 14.34 -10.39
CA ASN A 201 -15.18 13.44 -11.36
C ASN A 201 -14.26 13.06 -12.53
N VAL A 202 -12.95 13.29 -12.42
CA VAL A 202 -12.00 12.73 -13.37
C VAL A 202 -12.14 11.21 -13.39
N GLU A 203 -12.33 10.65 -14.58
CA GLU A 203 -12.37 9.21 -14.78
C GLU A 203 -10.99 8.62 -14.48
N THR A 204 -10.94 7.82 -13.43
CA THR A 204 -9.73 7.13 -13.00
C THR A 204 -10.04 5.65 -12.83
N PRO A 205 -9.04 4.75 -13.01
CA PRO A 205 -9.23 3.33 -12.71
C PRO A 205 -9.20 3.04 -11.20
N PHE A 206 -9.57 4.02 -10.35
CA PHE A 206 -9.63 3.90 -8.89
C PHE A 206 -10.49 2.71 -8.44
N VAL A 207 -11.62 2.47 -9.10
CA VAL A 207 -12.47 1.32 -8.79
C VAL A 207 -11.73 0.00 -9.02
N LEU A 208 -11.01 -0.10 -10.14
CA LEU A 208 -10.27 -1.31 -10.51
C LEU A 208 -9.09 -1.57 -9.57
N PHE A 209 -8.32 -0.55 -9.24
CA PHE A 209 -7.07 -0.72 -8.50
C PHE A 209 -7.20 -0.57 -6.99
N TYR A 210 -8.25 0.05 -6.47
CA TYR A 210 -8.41 0.26 -5.04
C TYR A 210 -9.68 -0.40 -4.50
N VAL A 211 -10.83 -0.08 -5.09
CA VAL A 211 -12.13 -0.55 -4.59
C VAL A 211 -12.27 -2.06 -4.72
N LEU A 212 -12.03 -2.63 -5.90
CA LEU A 212 -12.14 -4.08 -6.12
C LEU A 212 -11.18 -4.87 -5.21
N PRO A 213 -9.88 -4.53 -5.09
CA PRO A 213 -8.99 -5.15 -4.13
C PRO A 213 -9.45 -5.04 -2.68
N ALA A 214 -10.16 -3.98 -2.29
CA ALA A 214 -10.68 -3.83 -0.92
C ALA A 214 -11.76 -4.86 -0.54
N PHE A 215 -12.47 -5.43 -1.51
CA PHE A 215 -13.49 -6.46 -1.24
C PHE A 215 -12.92 -7.88 -1.15
N LEU A 216 -11.77 -8.13 -1.79
CA LEU A 216 -11.19 -9.47 -1.87
C LEU A 216 -10.78 -10.07 -0.50
N PRO A 217 -10.21 -9.30 0.46
CA PRO A 217 -9.90 -9.82 1.78
C PRO A 217 -11.10 -10.44 2.50
N ILE A 218 -12.30 -9.89 2.35
CA ILE A 218 -13.52 -10.45 2.97
C ILE A 218 -13.74 -11.90 2.53
N ILE A 219 -13.64 -12.15 1.22
CA ILE A 219 -13.84 -13.48 0.63
C ILE A 219 -12.75 -14.44 1.14
N PHE A 220 -11.48 -14.02 1.10
CA PHE A 220 -10.38 -14.88 1.52
C PHE A 220 -10.36 -15.15 3.02
N LEU A 221 -10.65 -14.15 3.85
CA LEU A 221 -10.76 -14.30 5.30
C LEU A 221 -11.90 -15.25 5.68
N PHE A 222 -13.04 -15.17 4.99
CA PHE A 222 -14.12 -16.13 5.15
C PHE A 222 -13.63 -17.56 4.86
N LEU A 223 -12.99 -17.79 3.71
CA LEU A 223 -12.42 -19.11 3.36
C LEU A 223 -11.35 -19.59 4.36
N MET A 224 -10.55 -18.68 4.91
CA MET A 224 -9.50 -18.98 5.90
C MET A 224 -10.05 -19.47 7.25
N ILE A 225 -11.32 -19.25 7.57
CA ILE A 225 -11.95 -19.85 8.78
C ILE A 225 -11.77 -21.37 8.75
N TRP A 226 -11.98 -21.98 7.58
CA TRP A 226 -11.85 -23.43 7.37
C TRP A 226 -10.46 -23.83 6.88
N LYS A 227 -9.86 -23.05 5.98
CA LYS A 227 -8.66 -23.45 5.22
C LYS A 227 -7.48 -22.50 5.41
N ARG A 228 -7.09 -22.23 6.65
CA ARG A 228 -5.84 -21.50 6.98
C ARG A 228 -4.68 -22.46 7.30
N PRO A 229 -3.42 -22.00 7.21
CA PRO A 229 -2.27 -22.69 7.82
C PRO A 229 -2.54 -23.00 9.30
N LYS A 230 -2.17 -24.21 9.76
CA LYS A 230 -2.54 -24.70 11.11
C LYS A 230 -2.02 -23.81 12.25
N SER A 231 -0.87 -23.18 12.02
CA SER A 231 -0.19 -22.27 12.95
C SER A 231 -0.90 -20.91 13.12
N ILE A 232 -1.76 -20.53 12.18
CA ILE A 232 -2.56 -19.30 12.30
C ILE A 232 -3.76 -19.55 13.23
N PRO A 233 -3.95 -18.75 14.30
CA PRO A 233 -5.12 -18.88 15.16
C PRO A 233 -6.43 -18.52 14.44
N ARG A 234 -7.51 -19.29 14.66
CA ARG A 234 -8.85 -18.95 14.12
C ARG A 234 -9.32 -17.57 14.57
N ILE A 235 -9.02 -17.23 15.82
CA ILE A 235 -9.44 -15.96 16.43
C ILE A 235 -8.86 -14.78 15.66
N SER A 236 -7.61 -14.84 15.21
CA SER A 236 -6.98 -13.78 14.41
C SER A 236 -7.68 -13.59 13.06
N VAL A 237 -8.00 -14.69 12.36
CA VAL A 237 -8.76 -14.63 11.10
C VAL A 237 -10.16 -14.03 11.32
N PHE A 238 -10.82 -14.43 12.41
CA PHE A 238 -12.14 -13.93 12.77
C PHE A 238 -12.13 -12.43 13.10
N ILE A 239 -11.13 -11.96 13.84
CA ILE A 239 -10.94 -10.52 14.12
C ILE A 239 -10.78 -9.74 12.82
N CYS A 240 -9.90 -10.19 11.91
CA CYS A 240 -9.74 -9.55 10.60
C CYS A 240 -11.05 -9.51 9.82
N LEU A 241 -11.81 -10.62 9.78
CA LEU A 241 -13.09 -10.67 9.07
C LEU A 241 -14.12 -9.71 9.66
N LEU A 242 -14.25 -9.65 10.98
CA LEU A 242 -15.17 -8.73 11.64
C LEU A 242 -14.82 -7.27 11.35
N ILE A 243 -13.52 -6.94 11.34
CA ILE A 243 -13.05 -5.60 11.00
C ILE A 243 -13.44 -5.23 9.56
N GLU A 244 -13.17 -6.11 8.59
CA GLU A 244 -13.50 -5.85 7.19
C GLU A 244 -15.01 -5.71 6.97
N LEU A 245 -15.82 -6.56 7.63
CA LEU A 245 -17.28 -6.46 7.59
C LEU A 245 -17.78 -5.15 8.23
N PHE A 246 -17.17 -4.72 9.32
CA PHE A 246 -17.48 -3.43 9.95
C PHE A 246 -17.14 -2.26 9.02
N VAL A 247 -15.93 -2.24 8.43
CA VAL A 247 -15.52 -1.20 7.49
C VAL A 247 -16.43 -1.16 6.27
N LEU A 248 -16.82 -2.32 5.73
CA LEU A 248 -17.79 -2.43 4.65
C LEU A 248 -19.14 -1.84 5.05
N PHE A 249 -19.66 -2.22 6.22
CA PHE A 249 -20.94 -1.73 6.71
C PHE A 249 -20.93 -0.20 6.88
N VAL A 250 -19.92 0.37 7.52
CA VAL A 250 -19.83 1.82 7.71
C VAL A 250 -19.61 2.54 6.38
N THR A 251 -18.81 1.97 5.48
CA THR A 251 -18.61 2.54 4.14
C THR A 251 -19.90 2.61 3.35
N GLY A 252 -20.66 1.50 3.31
CA GLY A 252 -21.91 1.42 2.54
C GLY A 252 -23.09 2.16 3.18
N SER A 253 -23.15 2.26 4.51
CA SER A 253 -24.27 2.90 5.21
C SER A 253 -24.07 4.39 5.53
N TYR A 254 -22.81 4.84 5.60
CA TYR A 254 -22.47 6.19 6.03
C TYR A 254 -21.58 6.92 5.01
N PHE A 255 -20.34 6.46 4.77
CA PHE A 255 -19.39 7.23 3.95
C PHE A 255 -19.84 7.40 2.49
N VAL A 256 -20.29 6.33 1.84
CA VAL A 256 -20.74 6.42 0.44
C VAL A 256 -21.99 7.29 0.31
N PRO A 257 -23.12 6.98 0.97
CA PRO A 257 -24.36 7.71 0.74
C PRO A 257 -24.37 9.13 1.33
N LYS A 258 -23.75 9.36 2.50
CA LYS A 258 -23.86 10.65 3.20
C LYS A 258 -22.72 11.61 2.92
N ILE A 259 -21.56 11.12 2.46
CA ILE A 259 -20.38 11.96 2.27
C ILE A 259 -19.89 11.91 0.82
N GLN A 260 -19.47 10.75 0.32
CA GLN A 260 -18.85 10.62 -1.00
C GLN A 260 -19.81 10.92 -2.16
N ALA A 261 -21.07 10.45 -2.09
CA ALA A 261 -22.06 10.71 -3.13
C ALA A 261 -22.41 12.21 -3.22
N PRO A 262 -22.74 12.91 -2.11
CA PRO A 262 -22.89 14.38 -2.13
C PRO A 262 -21.64 15.12 -2.61
N LEU A 263 -20.46 14.72 -2.15
CA LEU A 263 -19.19 15.31 -2.56
C LEU A 263 -18.88 15.10 -4.05
N SER A 264 -19.48 14.13 -4.74
CA SER A 264 -19.34 14.02 -6.19
C SER A 264 -20.12 15.08 -6.98
N GLN A 265 -21.06 15.76 -6.33
CA GLN A 265 -21.96 16.73 -6.95
C GLN A 265 -21.61 18.18 -6.56
N ILE A 266 -21.23 18.39 -5.30
CA ILE A 266 -20.98 19.74 -4.76
C ILE A 266 -19.72 19.77 -3.91
N TYR A 267 -19.09 20.94 -3.87
CA TYR A 267 -18.05 21.25 -2.89
C TYR A 267 -18.70 21.55 -1.54
N SER A 268 -18.20 20.92 -0.47
CA SER A 268 -18.65 21.20 0.89
C SER A 268 -17.52 20.95 1.88
N VAL A 269 -16.95 22.03 2.41
CA VAL A 269 -15.91 21.98 3.44
C VAL A 269 -16.40 21.24 4.68
N ASP A 270 -17.66 21.43 5.08
CA ASP A 270 -18.25 20.74 6.23
C ASP A 270 -18.24 19.21 6.04
N LEU A 271 -18.63 18.72 4.86
CA LEU A 271 -18.58 17.29 4.55
C LEU A 271 -17.14 16.76 4.48
N ILE A 272 -16.18 17.56 4.01
CA ILE A 272 -14.76 17.19 3.98
C ILE A 272 -14.19 17.10 5.40
N HIS A 273 -14.50 18.07 6.27
CA HIS A 273 -14.13 18.03 7.68
C HIS A 273 -14.78 16.84 8.40
N GLU A 274 -16.05 16.56 8.13
CA GLU A 274 -16.76 15.39 8.66
C GLU A 274 -16.09 14.09 8.19
N LEU A 275 -15.70 14.01 6.92
CA LEU A 275 -14.94 12.89 6.35
C LEU A 275 -13.62 12.69 7.10
N ILE A 276 -12.77 13.71 7.18
CA ILE A 276 -11.45 13.62 7.82
C ILE A 276 -11.59 13.17 9.28
N LYS A 277 -12.52 13.77 10.02
CA LYS A 277 -12.77 13.45 11.43
C LYS A 277 -13.24 12.01 11.62
N ASN A 278 -14.27 11.60 10.89
CA ASN A 278 -14.93 10.33 11.14
C ASN A 278 -14.21 9.16 10.44
N ASP A 279 -13.51 9.42 9.34
CA ASP A 279 -12.84 8.36 8.60
C ASP A 279 -11.67 7.75 9.39
N PHE A 280 -10.84 8.58 10.00
CA PHE A 280 -9.75 8.06 10.83
C PHE A 280 -10.29 7.20 11.98
N LEU A 281 -11.36 7.64 12.64
CA LEU A 281 -11.98 6.91 13.76
C LEU A 281 -12.64 5.61 13.31
N LEU A 282 -13.42 5.64 12.23
CA LEU A 282 -14.29 4.54 11.83
C LEU A 282 -13.67 3.57 10.80
N ARG A 283 -12.62 3.98 10.08
CA ARG A 283 -11.89 3.09 9.14
C ARG A 283 -10.39 3.09 9.37
N GLY A 284 -9.79 4.19 9.85
CA GLY A 284 -8.36 4.26 10.17
C GLY A 284 -7.94 3.36 11.36
N ILE A 285 -8.62 3.47 12.50
CA ILE A 285 -8.35 2.59 13.66
C ILE A 285 -8.55 1.11 13.30
N PRO A 286 -9.67 0.70 12.66
CA PRO A 286 -9.83 -0.68 12.20
C PRO A 286 -8.71 -1.15 11.27
N LEU A 287 -8.25 -0.31 10.33
CA LEU A 287 -7.10 -0.64 9.48
C LEU A 287 -5.83 -0.90 10.29
N VAL A 288 -5.54 -0.11 11.32
CA VAL A 288 -4.38 -0.34 12.20
C VAL A 288 -4.49 -1.71 12.89
N ILE A 289 -5.67 -2.07 13.41
CA ILE A 289 -5.90 -3.37 14.03
C ILE A 289 -5.74 -4.50 13.01
N LEU A 290 -6.24 -4.31 11.78
CA LEU A 290 -6.13 -5.26 10.68
C LEU A 290 -4.65 -5.52 10.33
N ILE A 291 -3.84 -4.46 10.22
CA ILE A 291 -2.39 -4.54 9.98
C ILE A 291 -1.69 -5.29 11.12
N ILE A 292 -1.94 -4.91 12.38
CA ILE A 292 -1.31 -5.54 13.55
C ILE A 292 -1.66 -7.02 13.64
N THR A 293 -2.93 -7.37 13.41
CA THR A 293 -3.39 -8.76 13.43
C THR A 293 -2.78 -9.57 12.29
N THR A 294 -2.63 -8.97 11.11
CA THR A 294 -1.96 -9.59 9.95
C THR A 294 -0.47 -9.83 10.22
N ILE A 295 0.23 -8.85 10.80
CA ILE A 295 1.62 -8.99 11.28
C ILE A 295 1.73 -10.15 12.28
N TYR A 296 0.82 -10.21 13.24
CA TYR A 296 0.78 -11.29 14.22
C TYR A 296 0.60 -12.67 13.57
N MET A 297 -0.31 -12.79 12.60
CA MET A 297 -0.50 -14.02 11.83
C MET A 297 0.77 -14.40 11.06
N PHE A 298 1.41 -13.43 10.39
CA PHE A 298 2.65 -13.64 9.63
C PHE A 298 3.77 -14.19 10.51
N LEU A 299 4.01 -13.59 11.68
CA LEU A 299 5.06 -14.05 12.60
C LEU A 299 4.78 -15.43 13.19
N ARG A 300 3.51 -15.85 13.25
CA ARG A 300 3.07 -17.17 13.73
C ARG A 300 3.22 -18.27 12.70
N VAL A 301 3.21 -17.97 11.41
CA VAL A 301 3.30 -19.04 10.40
C VAL A 301 4.65 -19.74 10.52
N GLU A 302 4.61 -21.07 10.60
CA GLU A 302 5.80 -21.92 10.66
C GLU A 302 6.50 -21.92 9.29
N GLU A 303 7.79 -21.59 9.29
CA GLU A 303 8.66 -21.49 8.11
C GLU A 303 9.77 -22.53 8.26
N ASN A 304 10.25 -23.08 7.15
CA ASN A 304 11.23 -24.18 7.22
C ASN A 304 12.59 -23.91 6.55
N THR A 305 12.76 -22.92 5.67
CA THR A 305 13.82 -23.06 4.65
C THR A 305 14.72 -21.84 4.35
N ILE A 306 14.24 -20.61 4.17
CA ILE A 306 15.14 -19.52 3.73
C ILE A 306 16.04 -18.98 4.85
N PHE A 307 15.60 -19.14 6.10
CA PHE A 307 16.06 -18.32 7.22
C PHE A 307 16.66 -19.09 8.39
N VAL A 308 16.65 -20.41 8.29
CA VAL A 308 17.34 -21.30 9.21
C VAL A 308 18.74 -21.54 8.66
N LYS A 309 19.76 -20.95 9.27
CA LYS A 309 21.16 -21.29 8.99
C LYS A 309 21.31 -22.79 9.31
N LYS A 310 21.53 -23.64 8.31
CA LYS A 310 21.93 -25.03 8.56
C LYS A 310 23.17 -24.98 9.44
N LYS A 311 23.12 -25.63 10.61
CA LYS A 311 24.34 -25.91 11.36
C LYS A 311 25.16 -26.84 10.48
N GLU A 312 26.25 -26.32 9.94
CA GLU A 312 27.43 -27.13 9.65
C GLU A 312 28.09 -27.49 10.97
#